data_AF-A0A2V6FHM2-F1
#
_entry.id   AF-A0A2V6FHM2-F1
#
_cell.length_a   1.000
_cell.length_b   1.000
_cell.length_c   1.000
_cell.angle_alpha   90.00
_cell.angle_beta   90.00
_cell.angle_gamma   90.00
#
_symmetry.space_group_name_H-M   'P 1'
#
loop_
_entity.id
_entity.type
_entity.pdbx_description
1 polymer ?
#
loop_
_entity_poly.entity_id
_entity_poly.type
_entity_poly.pdbx_seq_one_letter_code
_entity_poly.pdbx_strand_id
1 'polypeptide(L)'
;MIDSVLRGLRQPEYVHVLLNPLPVYGLLISWIGLIIAVILKSRRAQIATLALVLVTSLSAWPVYEFGQQAYDRVLSMTDEDGERWLDEHQDRAEDLIWIFYALAVLSAA
;
A
#
# COMPACT_ATOMS: atom_id res chain seq x y z
N MET A 1 13.89 17.49 -14.59
CA MET A 1 12.79 16.53 -14.31
C MET A 1 13.27 15.38 -13.43
N ILE A 2 14.34 14.66 -13.83
CA ILE A 2 14.96 13.60 -13.03
C ILE A 2 15.39 14.10 -11.64
N ASP A 3 16.01 15.27 -11.55
CA ASP A 3 16.45 15.84 -10.26
C ASP A 3 15.30 16.19 -9.30
N SER A 4 14.09 16.43 -9.82
CA SER A 4 12.91 16.68 -9.01
C SER A 4 12.38 15.37 -8.43
N VAL A 5 12.35 14.30 -9.24
CA VAL A 5 11.98 12.95 -8.79
C VAL A 5 12.98 12.42 -7.76
N LEU A 6 14.28 12.56 -8.02
CA LEU A 6 15.33 12.13 -7.09
C LEU A 6 15.29 12.88 -5.75
N ARG A 7 14.88 14.16 -5.75
CA ARG A 7 14.63 14.90 -4.51
C ARG A 7 13.36 14.42 -3.81
N GLY A 8 12.29 14.16 -4.54
CA GLY A 8 11.05 13.59 -4.00
C GLY A 8 11.28 12.24 -3.32
N LEU A 9 12.11 11.36 -3.91
CA LEU A 9 12.44 10.06 -3.29
C LEU A 9 13.22 10.17 -1.96
N ARG A 10 13.67 11.36 -1.57
CA ARG A 10 14.26 11.62 -0.25
C ARG A 10 13.25 12.16 0.77
N GLN A 11 12.02 12.43 0.35
CA GLN A 11 10.94 12.95 1.19
C GLN A 11 10.00 11.80 1.54
N PRO A 12 9.85 11.45 2.83
CA PRO A 12 8.98 10.34 3.25
C PRO A 12 7.54 10.50 2.76
N GLU A 13 6.96 11.69 2.84
CA GLU A 13 5.57 11.93 2.43
C GLU A 13 5.37 11.71 0.92
N TYR A 14 6.38 12.03 0.10
CA TYR A 14 6.32 11.79 -1.34
C TYR A 14 6.37 10.29 -1.64
N VAL A 15 7.27 9.56 -0.97
CA VAL A 15 7.40 8.11 -1.17
C VAL A 15 6.15 7.37 -0.67
N HIS A 16 5.61 7.76 0.49
CA HIS A 16 4.35 7.23 1.02
C HIS A 16 3.22 7.40 -0.01
N VAL A 17 2.95 8.62 -0.46
CA VAL A 17 1.86 8.91 -1.42
C VAL A 17 2.09 8.20 -2.76
N LEU A 18 3.34 8.11 -3.23
CA LEU A 18 3.69 7.42 -4.47
C LEU A 18 3.39 5.92 -4.40
N LEU A 19 3.67 5.28 -3.25
CA LEU A 19 3.51 3.84 -3.07
C LEU A 19 2.12 3.44 -2.57
N ASN A 20 1.38 4.32 -1.88
CA ASN A 20 0.08 4.03 -1.27
C ASN A 20 -0.99 3.45 -2.23
N PRO A 21 -1.01 3.78 -3.54
CA PRO A 21 -1.87 3.11 -4.51
C PRO A 21 -1.66 1.59 -4.62
N LEU A 22 -0.47 1.07 -4.31
CA LEU A 22 -0.15 -0.35 -4.46
C LEU A 22 -0.91 -1.25 -3.46
N PRO A 23 -0.84 -1.03 -2.13
CA PRO A 23 -1.58 -1.85 -1.19
C PRO A 23 -3.10 -1.62 -1.25
N VAL A 24 -3.57 -0.50 -1.79
CA VAL A 24 -5.01 -0.21 -1.91
C VAL A 24 -5.56 -0.65 -3.27
N TYR A 25 -5.26 0.09 -4.33
CA TYR A 25 -5.82 -0.15 -5.67
C TYR A 25 -5.17 -1.35 -6.35
N GLY A 26 -3.85 -1.49 -6.22
CA GLY A 26 -3.12 -2.63 -6.75
C GLY A 26 -3.63 -3.94 -6.17
N LEU A 27 -3.84 -3.99 -4.85
CA LEU A 27 -4.39 -5.16 -4.18
C LEU A 27 -5.82 -5.47 -4.66
N LEU A 28 -6.71 -4.47 -4.71
CA LEU A 28 -8.08 -4.63 -5.20
C LEU A 28 -8.12 -5.23 -6.62
N ILE A 29 -7.31 -4.70 -7.53
CA ILE A 29 -7.24 -5.20 -8.92
C ILE A 29 -6.67 -6.63 -8.95
N SER A 30 -5.69 -6.92 -8.12
CA SER A 30 -5.09 -8.27 -8.01
C SER A 30 -6.12 -9.29 -7.53
N TRP A 31 -6.97 -8.93 -6.57
CA TRP A 31 -8.09 -9.75 -6.10
C TRP A 31 -9.12 -10.01 -7.20
N ILE A 32 -9.51 -8.98 -7.94
CA ILE A 32 -10.43 -9.13 -9.09
C ILE A 32 -9.84 -10.12 -10.11
N GLY A 33 -8.55 -9.95 -10.44
CA GLY A 33 -7.83 -10.86 -11.33
C GLY A 33 -7.81 -12.30 -10.81
N LEU A 34 -7.54 -12.48 -9.51
CA LEU A 34 -7.51 -13.80 -8.88
C LEU A 34 -8.88 -14.49 -8.91
N ILE A 35 -9.96 -13.76 -8.60
CA ILE A 35 -11.33 -14.26 -8.68
C ILE A 35 -11.64 -14.74 -10.11
N ILE A 36 -11.32 -13.93 -11.12
CA ILE A 36 -11.49 -14.29 -12.53
C ILE A 36 -10.66 -15.54 -12.86
N ALA A 37 -9.41 -15.62 -12.43
CA ALA A 37 -8.53 -16.76 -12.67
C ALA A 37 -9.03 -18.07 -12.03
N VAL A 38 -9.67 -17.98 -10.86
CA VAL A 38 -10.34 -19.09 -10.18
C VAL A 38 -11.57 -19.54 -10.94
N ILE A 39 -12.46 -18.61 -11.33
CA ILE A 39 -13.67 -18.92 -12.12
C ILE A 39 -13.31 -19.59 -13.45
N LEU A 40 -12.28 -19.09 -14.13
CA LEU A 40 -11.78 -19.64 -15.39
C LEU A 40 -10.94 -20.92 -15.21
N LYS A 41 -10.67 -21.35 -13.97
CA LYS A 41 -9.85 -22.53 -13.63
C LYS A 41 -8.46 -22.51 -14.28
N SER A 42 -7.90 -21.33 -14.50
CA SER A 42 -6.59 -21.17 -15.16
C SER A 42 -5.47 -21.10 -14.12
N ARG A 43 -4.74 -22.21 -13.96
CA ARG A 43 -3.61 -22.28 -13.00
C ARG A 43 -2.54 -21.22 -13.27
N ARG A 44 -2.25 -20.91 -14.54
CA ARG A 44 -1.27 -19.87 -14.90
C ARG A 44 -1.74 -18.48 -14.49
N ALA A 45 -3.01 -18.16 -14.70
CA ALA A 45 -3.58 -16.88 -14.29
C ALA A 45 -3.66 -16.77 -12.76
N GLN A 46 -3.96 -17.87 -12.06
CA GLN A 46 -3.96 -17.90 -10.59
C GLN A 46 -2.57 -17.61 -10.04
N ILE A 47 -1.52 -18.23 -10.57
CA ILE A 47 -0.13 -17.96 -10.15
C ILE A 47 0.24 -16.50 -10.40
N ALA A 48 -0.08 -15.96 -11.59
CA ALA A 48 0.23 -14.56 -11.91
C ALA A 48 -0.48 -13.57 -10.97
N THR A 49 -1.76 -13.81 -10.67
CA THR A 49 -2.56 -12.93 -9.82
C THR A 49 -2.21 -13.08 -8.34
N LEU A 50 -1.87 -14.28 -7.87
CA LEU A 50 -1.29 -14.48 -6.53
C LEU A 50 0.05 -13.75 -6.37
N ALA A 51 0.90 -13.76 -7.39
CA ALA A 51 2.14 -12.97 -7.37
C ALA A 51 1.87 -11.46 -7.27
N LEU A 52 0.82 -10.96 -7.92
CA LEU A 52 0.41 -9.56 -7.77
C LEU A 52 -0.15 -9.27 -6.37
N VAL A 53 -0.98 -10.16 -5.81
CA VAL A 53 -1.45 -10.06 -4.41
C VAL A 53 -0.26 -10.03 -3.45
N LEU A 54 0.75 -10.87 -3.65
CA LEU A 54 1.97 -10.89 -2.85
C LEU A 54 2.70 -9.55 -2.89
N VAL A 55 3.01 -9.04 -4.08
CA VAL A 55 3.76 -7.80 -4.26
C VAL A 55 3.00 -6.59 -3.70
N THR A 56 1.69 -6.52 -3.97
CA THR A 56 0.85 -5.41 -3.48
C THR A 56 0.65 -5.48 -1.96
N SER A 57 0.55 -6.67 -1.38
CA SER A 57 0.50 -6.83 0.08
C SER A 57 1.83 -6.46 0.75
N LEU A 58 2.97 -6.91 0.20
CA LEU A 58 4.30 -6.56 0.72
C LEU A 58 4.58 -5.05 0.63
N SER A 59 4.03 -4.37 -0.38
CA SER A 59 4.20 -2.92 -0.52
C SER A 59 3.55 -2.11 0.62
N ALA A 60 2.67 -2.71 1.43
CA ALA A 60 2.12 -2.06 2.62
C ALA A 60 3.20 -1.70 3.65
N TRP A 61 4.28 -2.49 3.75
CA TRP A 61 5.37 -2.20 4.69
C TRP A 61 6.07 -0.87 4.42
N PRO A 62 6.66 -0.62 3.23
CA PRO A 62 7.26 0.68 2.97
C PRO A 62 6.25 1.83 3.03
N VAL A 63 4.99 1.61 2.61
CA VAL A 63 3.94 2.63 2.74
C VAL A 63 3.71 3.01 4.21
N TYR A 64 3.60 2.03 5.09
CA TYR A 64 3.45 2.25 6.54
C TYR A 64 4.65 3.01 7.12
N GLU A 65 5.87 2.54 6.88
CA GLU A 65 7.09 3.15 7.42
C GLU A 65 7.29 4.60 6.97
N PHE A 66 7.10 4.87 5.66
CA PHE A 66 7.20 6.23 5.15
C PHE A 66 6.04 7.12 5.62
N GLY A 67 4.87 6.55 5.91
CA GLY A 67 3.75 7.24 6.53
C GLY A 67 4.09 7.72 7.94
N GLN A 68 4.63 6.83 8.77
CA GLN A 68 5.09 7.14 10.14
C GLN A 68 6.15 8.25 10.13
N GLN A 69 7.14 8.16 9.23
CA GLN A 69 8.19 9.18 9.08
C GLN A 69 7.65 10.53 8.56
N ALA A 70 6.55 10.52 7.82
CA ALA A 70 5.93 11.70 7.25
C ALA A 70 4.96 12.40 8.19
N TYR A 71 4.45 11.72 9.22
CA TYR A 71 3.30 12.14 10.01
C TYR A 71 3.43 13.57 10.55
N ASP A 72 4.45 13.86 11.37
CA ASP A 72 4.64 15.19 11.97
C ASP A 72 4.72 16.32 10.91
N ARG A 73 5.36 16.02 9.78
CA ARG A 73 5.50 16.98 8.69
C ARG A 73 4.16 17.24 8.02
N VAL A 74 3.38 16.21 7.74
CA VAL A 74 2.03 16.35 7.15
C VAL A 74 1.11 17.05 8.14
N LEU A 75 1.16 16.69 9.42
CA LEU A 75 0.39 17.33 10.50
C LEU A 75 0.65 18.84 10.58
N SER A 76 1.92 19.27 10.44
CA SER A 76 2.26 20.71 10.44
C SER A 76 1.65 21.52 9.27
N MET A 77 1.13 20.84 8.25
CA MET A 77 0.55 21.45 7.04
C MET A 77 -0.97 21.33 6.98
N THR A 78 -1.59 20.61 7.93
CA THR A 78 -3.05 20.37 7.95
C THR A 78 -3.80 21.39 8.80
N ASP A 79 -5.08 21.59 8.49
CA ASP A 79 -6.05 22.27 9.36
C ASP A 79 -6.65 21.28 10.38
N GLU A 80 -7.54 21.76 11.25
CA GLU A 80 -8.17 20.93 12.30
C GLU A 80 -8.91 19.70 11.73
N ASP A 81 -9.59 19.84 10.58
CA ASP A 81 -10.26 18.72 9.93
C ASP A 81 -9.25 17.74 9.31
N GLY A 82 -8.16 18.26 8.71
CA GLY A 82 -7.08 17.47 8.17
C GLY A 82 -6.33 16.66 9.24
N GLU A 83 -6.10 17.23 10.42
CA GLU A 83 -5.51 16.54 11.58
C GLU A 83 -6.33 15.31 11.97
N ARG A 84 -7.66 15.47 12.14
CA ARG A 84 -8.53 14.33 12.48
C ARG A 84 -8.51 13.23 11.42
N TRP A 85 -8.49 13.60 10.14
CA TRP A 85 -8.40 12.62 9.06
C TRP A 85 -7.04 11.92 9.00
N LEU A 86 -5.97 12.63 9.35
CA LEU A 86 -4.61 12.09 9.39
C LEU A 86 -4.46 11.10 10.54
N ASP A 87 -4.97 11.43 11.73
CA ASP A 87 -4.99 10.53 12.90
C ASP A 87 -5.74 9.24 12.58
N GLU A 88 -6.96 9.38 12.07
CA GLU A 88 -7.80 8.25 11.72
C GLU A 88 -7.20 7.43 10.55
N HIS A 89 -6.35 8.04 9.71
CA HIS A 89 -5.58 7.32 8.70
C HIS A 89 -4.46 6.50 9.33
N GLN A 90 -3.71 7.09 10.28
CA GLN A 90 -2.66 6.42 11.02
C GLN A 90 -3.21 5.24 11.84
N ASP A 91 -4.28 5.45 12.59
CA ASP A 91 -4.92 4.43 13.43
C ASP A 91 -5.32 3.20 12.59
N ARG A 92 -5.96 3.43 11.44
CA ARG A 92 -6.31 2.34 10.51
C ARG A 92 -5.08 1.64 9.96
N ALA A 93 -4.00 2.37 9.70
CA ALA A 93 -2.75 1.77 9.25
C ALA A 93 -2.17 0.85 10.34
N GLU A 94 -2.09 1.32 11.59
CA GLU A 94 -1.56 0.54 12.72
C GLU A 94 -2.41 -0.69 13.03
N ASP A 95 -3.73 -0.55 13.06
CA ASP A 95 -4.65 -1.64 13.40
C ASP A 95 -4.72 -2.74 12.33
N LEU A 96 -4.54 -2.37 11.05
CA LEU A 96 -4.80 -3.27 9.91
C LEU A 96 -3.53 -3.75 9.19
N ILE A 97 -2.35 -3.19 9.48
CA ILE A 97 -1.11 -3.55 8.76
C ILE A 97 -0.82 -5.06 8.78
N TRP A 98 -1.14 -5.75 9.89
CA TRP A 98 -0.90 -7.18 10.03
C TRP A 98 -1.73 -8.03 9.03
N ILE A 99 -2.88 -7.53 8.56
CA ILE A 99 -3.70 -8.21 7.55
C ILE A 99 -2.92 -8.31 6.23
N PHE A 100 -2.19 -7.26 5.86
CA PHE A 100 -1.33 -7.28 4.66
C PHE A 100 -0.20 -8.30 4.81
N TYR A 101 0.39 -8.41 5.99
CA TYR A 101 1.44 -9.42 6.24
C TYR A 101 0.89 -10.85 6.19
N ALA A 102 -0.28 -11.09 6.79
CA ALA A 102 -0.95 -12.39 6.69
C ALA A 102 -1.27 -12.73 5.23
N LEU A 103 -1.78 -11.76 4.46
CA LEU A 103 -2.10 -11.96 3.05
C LEU A 103 -0.86 -12.22 2.20
N ALA A 104 0.25 -11.53 2.46
CA ALA A 104 1.52 -11.79 1.82
C ALA A 104 1.97 -13.24 2.05
N VAL A 105 1.93 -13.73 3.30
CA VAL A 105 2.26 -15.13 3.63
C VAL A 105 1.34 -16.11 2.90
N LEU A 106 0.01 -15.88 2.94
CA LEU A 106 -0.96 -16.74 2.28
C LEU A 106 -0.77 -16.80 0.75
N SER A 107 -0.40 -15.68 0.13
CA SER A 107 -0.19 -15.61 -1.31
C SER A 107 1.11 -16.28 -1.79
N ALA A 108 2.05 -16.55 -0.88
CA ALA A 108 3.32 -17.20 -1.17
C ALA A 108 3.30 -18.73 -0.93
N ALA A 109 2.27 -19.25 -0.25
CA ALA A 109 2.09 -20.67 0.07
C ALA A 109 1.48 -21.46 -1.11
#